data_AF-A0A8H8SXS0-F1
#
_entry.id   AF-A0A8H8SXS0-F1
#
_cell.length_a   1.000
_cell.length_b   1.000
_cell.length_c   1.000
_cell.angle_alpha   90.00
_cell.angle_beta   90.00
_cell.angle_gamma   90.00
#
_symmetry.space_group_name_H-M   'P 1'
#
loop_
_entity.id
_entity.type
_entity.pdbx_description
1 polymer ?
#
loop_
_entity_poly.entity_id
_entity_poly.type
_entity_poly.pdbx_seq_one_letter_code
_entity_poly.pdbx_strand_id
1 'polypeptide(L)'
;MNNYRCAQQFRDRPPTRTSRRTRRTHGILLYNNVAVATRVVFNETPVKRVLILDWDVHHGNGTQLAFEDDPNVLYISIHRYDGGEFYPGGTYGSMNSVGLGAGKGKSVNIPWPEGHMGDADYMYAFLNIVMPIAYEFAPELVFISAGFDAAAGDTLGNCEVTPECYAHMTALLSTLAGGKLVVALEGGYNLDSIAKSALAVTRALLGDPLPELPRLDASEIATEVVWQVARIQSQYWHCIQASSLEPSDTIDETTIHLPELFKAWRREHALKDFGLYEFPWAIPELDESYNGQLLVSENISTQHTLVMFVHDFGNISTELLTMKQLNIELENAWIELPSEKERQETAKQAVISAWDNLAELSDAREIVIVAHGSAGLSVMGLIDERFENIRNKVKAVVQVCGIHTIPSAPKFQSELRKWYFNNSMVIIPKDHPIYLSDSQIQRKHGKVQQSTEERVTKVMRTSLPLIQQFITDRVTPRSLLIEGTRKRAVPAPAPAPVPAPTSAPVP
;
A
#
# COMPACT_ATOMS: atom_id res chain seq x y z
N MET A 1 -52.16 -22.55 -5.89
CA MET A 1 -52.95 -21.43 -6.44
C MET A 1 -52.16 -20.18 -6.14
N ASN A 2 -51.47 -19.62 -7.13
CA ASN A 2 -50.40 -18.65 -6.86
C ASN A 2 -50.92 -17.24 -7.14
N ASN A 3 -51.19 -16.47 -6.08
CA ASN A 3 -51.59 -15.07 -6.17
C ASN A 3 -50.37 -14.17 -5.93
N TYR A 4 -49.48 -14.06 -6.92
CA TYR A 4 -48.46 -13.02 -6.90
C TYR A 4 -49.14 -11.65 -7.12
N ARG A 5 -49.16 -10.83 -6.06
CA ARG A 5 -49.59 -9.43 -6.14
C ARG A 5 -48.45 -8.53 -5.65
N CYS A 6 -47.67 -8.02 -6.59
CA CYS A 6 -46.77 -6.91 -6.30
C CYS A 6 -47.61 -5.69 -5.86
N ALA A 7 -47.22 -5.03 -4.77
CA ALA A 7 -47.97 -3.93 -4.17
C ALA A 7 -47.03 -2.75 -3.90
N GLN A 8 -47.36 -1.56 -4.42
CA GLN A 8 -46.52 -0.37 -4.33
C GLN A 8 -47.22 0.76 -3.53
N GLN A 9 -46.66 1.10 -2.36
CA GLN A 9 -46.74 2.43 -1.71
C GLN A 9 -45.47 2.58 -0.83
N PHE A 10 -45.28 3.30 0.29
CA PHE A 10 -46.14 4.04 1.24
C PHE A 10 -46.21 5.56 0.95
N ARG A 11 -46.88 6.32 1.83
CA ARG A 11 -47.05 7.77 1.77
C ARG A 11 -46.88 8.40 3.15
N ASP A 12 -46.42 9.65 3.20
CA ASP A 12 -46.06 10.36 4.43
C ASP A 12 -47.18 10.70 5.41
N ARG A 13 -46.80 10.78 6.70
CA ARG A 13 -47.30 11.75 7.69
C ARG A 13 -46.23 12.05 8.77
N PRO A 14 -46.35 13.17 9.51
CA PRO A 14 -45.23 13.84 10.22
C PRO A 14 -44.77 13.12 11.50
N PRO A 15 -43.55 13.44 11.99
CA PRO A 15 -42.95 12.74 13.12
C PRO A 15 -43.55 13.12 14.48
N THR A 16 -43.78 12.10 15.31
CA THR A 16 -43.78 12.24 16.78
C THR A 16 -42.52 11.59 17.35
N ARG A 17 -42.13 12.02 18.55
CA ARG A 17 -40.73 11.95 19.02
C ARG A 17 -40.34 10.60 19.62
N THR A 18 -39.99 9.59 18.80
CA THR A 18 -38.95 8.56 19.08
C THR A 18 -38.78 7.51 17.96
N SER A 19 -37.91 7.76 16.98
CA SER A 19 -37.15 6.72 16.23
C SER A 19 -36.24 7.39 15.19
N ARG A 20 -35.00 6.93 15.02
CA ARG A 20 -34.03 7.49 14.05
C ARG A 20 -33.83 6.58 12.83
N ARG A 21 -34.91 6.33 12.07
CA ARG A 21 -34.84 5.78 10.70
C ARG A 21 -35.24 6.89 9.71
N THR A 22 -34.29 7.35 8.91
CA THR A 22 -34.47 8.41 7.91
C THR A 22 -35.20 7.86 6.68
N ARG A 23 -36.36 8.42 6.35
CA ARG A 23 -37.13 8.04 5.15
C ARG A 23 -36.52 8.68 3.90
N ARG A 24 -36.08 7.86 2.95
CA ARG A 24 -35.73 8.24 1.57
C ARG A 24 -36.03 7.06 0.64
N THR A 25 -36.51 7.35 -0.56
CA THR A 25 -36.58 6.42 -1.69
C THR A 25 -35.27 6.48 -2.47
N HIS A 26 -34.74 5.33 -2.88
CA HIS A 26 -33.59 5.20 -3.78
C HIS A 26 -33.91 4.11 -4.82
N GLY A 27 -33.40 4.25 -6.05
CA GLY A 27 -33.78 3.40 -7.18
C GLY A 27 -35.23 3.57 -7.63
N ILE A 28 -35.70 2.63 -8.46
CA ILE A 28 -37.10 2.50 -8.90
C ILE A 28 -37.99 1.78 -7.86
N LEU A 29 -37.40 1.31 -6.75
CA LEU A 29 -38.07 0.52 -5.72
C LEU A 29 -38.81 1.39 -4.71
N LEU A 30 -40.11 1.11 -4.54
CA LEU A 30 -40.97 1.81 -3.58
C LEU A 30 -41.09 1.06 -2.23
N TYR A 31 -40.93 -0.26 -2.26
CA TYR A 31 -40.65 -1.13 -1.10
C TYR A 31 -39.46 -2.03 -1.43
N ASN A 32 -38.73 -2.46 -0.40
CA ASN A 32 -37.79 -3.56 -0.51
C ASN A 32 -38.55 -4.87 -0.20
N ASN A 33 -38.88 -5.64 -1.25
CA ASN A 33 -39.75 -6.80 -1.14
C ASN A 33 -39.11 -7.91 -0.30
N VAL A 34 -37.84 -8.21 -0.55
CA VAL A 34 -37.08 -9.28 0.10
C VAL A 34 -36.86 -9.01 1.60
N ALA A 35 -36.60 -7.76 2.00
CA ALA A 35 -36.46 -7.38 3.40
C ALA A 35 -37.80 -7.47 4.16
N VAL A 36 -38.92 -7.09 3.54
CA VAL A 36 -40.25 -7.27 4.12
C VAL A 36 -40.57 -8.77 4.26
N ALA A 37 -40.35 -9.57 3.22
CA ALA A 37 -40.58 -11.01 3.24
C ALA A 37 -39.74 -11.71 4.32
N THR A 38 -38.45 -11.36 4.45
CA THR A 38 -37.55 -11.89 5.48
C THR A 38 -38.03 -11.57 6.89
N ARG A 39 -38.50 -10.34 7.15
CA ARG A 39 -39.07 -9.96 8.46
C ARG A 39 -40.42 -10.64 8.74
N VAL A 40 -41.22 -10.93 7.73
CA VAL A 40 -42.46 -11.75 7.87
C VAL A 40 -42.10 -13.21 8.20
N VAL A 41 -41.11 -13.80 7.51
CA VAL A 41 -40.64 -15.18 7.75
C VAL A 41 -40.21 -15.38 9.21
N PHE A 42 -39.46 -14.44 9.81
CA PHE A 42 -39.08 -14.53 11.22
C PHE A 42 -40.24 -14.37 12.23
N ASN A 43 -41.32 -13.69 11.83
CA ASN A 43 -42.48 -13.47 12.70
C ASN A 43 -43.51 -14.61 12.63
N GLU A 44 -43.65 -15.24 11.45
CA GLU A 44 -44.73 -16.21 11.16
C GLU A 44 -44.25 -17.66 11.05
N THR A 45 -42.94 -17.91 11.05
CA THR A 45 -42.35 -19.26 10.86
C THR A 45 -41.23 -19.54 11.87
N PRO A 46 -40.83 -20.81 12.10
CA PRO A 46 -39.73 -21.16 13.01
C PRO A 46 -38.33 -20.96 12.41
N VAL A 47 -38.20 -20.35 11.23
CA VAL A 47 -36.91 -20.03 10.58
C VAL A 47 -36.14 -19.02 11.43
N LYS A 48 -34.82 -19.23 11.57
CA LYS A 48 -33.90 -18.40 12.36
C LYS A 48 -32.66 -17.92 11.62
N ARG A 49 -32.34 -18.49 10.45
CA ARG A 49 -31.25 -17.99 9.58
C ARG A 49 -31.74 -17.87 8.16
N VAL A 50 -31.61 -16.68 7.59
CA VAL A 50 -31.98 -16.38 6.20
C VAL A 50 -30.76 -15.88 5.45
N LEU A 51 -30.46 -16.48 4.31
CA LEU A 51 -29.55 -15.90 3.32
C LEU A 51 -30.37 -15.05 2.36
N ILE A 52 -29.93 -13.82 2.12
CA ILE A 52 -30.34 -13.01 0.98
C ILE A 52 -29.10 -12.89 0.08
N LEU A 53 -29.17 -13.43 -1.12
CA LEU A 53 -28.22 -13.08 -2.18
C LEU A 53 -28.83 -11.99 -3.07
N ASP A 54 -28.04 -10.98 -3.36
CA ASP A 54 -28.31 -9.94 -4.35
C ASP A 54 -27.34 -10.10 -5.53
N TRP A 55 -27.89 -10.36 -6.73
CA TRP A 55 -27.11 -10.40 -7.98
C TRP A 55 -27.53 -9.32 -8.99
N ASP A 56 -28.45 -8.44 -8.58
CA ASP A 56 -28.73 -7.18 -9.29
C ASP A 56 -27.43 -6.39 -9.46
N VAL A 57 -27.23 -5.74 -10.60
CA VAL A 57 -25.96 -5.06 -10.88
C VAL A 57 -25.72 -3.85 -9.96
N HIS A 58 -26.76 -3.39 -9.25
CA HIS A 58 -26.68 -2.30 -8.29
C HIS A 58 -26.59 -2.82 -6.85
N HIS A 59 -25.85 -2.11 -5.98
CA HIS A 59 -25.86 -2.46 -4.55
C HIS A 59 -27.24 -2.26 -3.93
N GLY A 60 -27.83 -3.35 -3.42
CA GLY A 60 -29.08 -3.38 -2.63
C GLY A 60 -28.96 -2.70 -1.26
N ASN A 61 -28.58 -1.43 -1.23
CA ASN A 61 -28.26 -0.68 -0.02
C ASN A 61 -29.41 -0.65 1.02
N GLY A 62 -30.66 -0.66 0.56
CA GLY A 62 -31.85 -0.75 1.41
C GLY A 62 -32.05 -2.14 2.04
N THR A 63 -31.57 -3.20 1.37
CA THR A 63 -31.55 -4.57 1.91
C THR A 63 -30.51 -4.65 3.03
N GLN A 64 -29.27 -4.23 2.75
CA GLN A 64 -28.18 -4.23 3.74
C GLN A 64 -28.56 -3.41 4.98
N LEU A 65 -29.09 -2.19 4.81
CA LEU A 65 -29.51 -1.31 5.91
C LEU A 65 -30.72 -1.83 6.73
N ALA A 66 -31.46 -2.82 6.23
CA ALA A 66 -32.55 -3.47 6.96
C ALA A 66 -32.06 -4.56 7.96
N PHE A 67 -30.82 -5.00 7.81
CA PHE A 67 -30.23 -6.14 8.53
C PHE A 67 -28.78 -5.93 8.99
N GLU A 68 -28.17 -4.75 8.80
CA GLU A 68 -26.75 -4.51 9.09
C GLU A 68 -26.32 -4.83 10.53
N ASP A 69 -27.24 -4.81 11.50
CA ASP A 69 -27.02 -5.14 12.91
C ASP A 69 -27.52 -6.54 13.33
N ASP A 70 -28.07 -7.34 12.41
CA ASP A 70 -28.80 -8.57 12.68
C ASP A 70 -27.99 -9.85 12.34
N PRO A 71 -27.54 -10.63 13.33
CA PRO A 71 -26.73 -11.84 13.09
C PRO A 71 -27.50 -12.97 12.39
N ASN A 72 -28.83 -12.86 12.28
CA ASN A 72 -29.72 -13.90 11.76
C ASN A 72 -29.95 -13.79 10.24
N VAL A 73 -29.51 -12.70 9.61
CA VAL A 73 -29.59 -12.50 8.16
C VAL A 73 -28.19 -12.31 7.61
N LEU A 74 -27.82 -13.20 6.69
CA LEU A 74 -26.65 -13.03 5.86
C LEU A 74 -27.09 -12.34 4.56
N TYR A 75 -26.58 -11.13 4.33
CA TYR A 75 -26.73 -10.43 3.07
C TYR A 75 -25.42 -10.54 2.27
N ILE A 76 -25.49 -11.14 1.08
CA ILE A 76 -24.38 -11.18 0.12
C ILE A 76 -24.81 -10.39 -1.11
N SER A 77 -23.95 -9.54 -1.66
CA SER A 77 -24.24 -8.78 -2.89
C SER A 77 -23.05 -8.79 -3.84
N ILE A 78 -23.26 -9.26 -5.07
CA ILE A 78 -22.33 -9.08 -6.19
C ILE A 78 -22.90 -7.95 -7.05
N HIS A 79 -22.19 -6.83 -7.15
CA HIS A 79 -22.67 -5.63 -7.83
C HIS A 79 -21.54 -4.83 -8.46
N ARG A 80 -21.86 -4.04 -9.48
CA ARG A 80 -20.94 -3.05 -10.04
C ARG A 80 -20.83 -1.83 -9.11
N TYR A 81 -19.62 -1.31 -8.94
CA TYR A 81 -19.30 -0.33 -7.91
C TYR A 81 -18.49 0.87 -8.42
N ASP A 82 -17.57 0.67 -9.37
CA ASP A 82 -16.72 1.71 -9.98
C ASP A 82 -16.08 2.65 -8.93
N GLY A 83 -15.44 2.06 -7.90
CA GLY A 83 -14.84 2.80 -6.77
C GLY A 83 -15.84 3.52 -5.84
N GLY A 84 -17.13 3.44 -6.12
CA GLY A 84 -18.21 4.19 -5.49
C GLY A 84 -18.85 5.25 -6.40
N GLU A 85 -18.51 5.27 -7.69
CA GLU A 85 -19.12 6.15 -8.71
C GLU A 85 -20.35 5.53 -9.39
N PHE A 86 -20.44 4.18 -9.48
CA PHE A 86 -21.61 3.50 -10.05
C PHE A 86 -22.84 3.56 -9.11
N TYR A 87 -24.05 3.54 -9.67
CA TYR A 87 -25.28 3.69 -8.89
C TYR A 87 -25.48 2.52 -7.90
N PRO A 88 -25.86 2.75 -6.62
CA PRO A 88 -26.35 3.99 -6.01
C PRO A 88 -25.28 4.98 -5.53
N GLY A 89 -24.00 4.63 -5.62
CA GLY A 89 -22.86 5.48 -5.30
C GLY A 89 -22.49 5.57 -3.82
N GLY A 90 -21.26 6.02 -3.57
CA GLY A 90 -20.68 6.16 -2.23
C GLY A 90 -20.21 4.84 -1.61
N THR A 91 -19.61 4.93 -0.42
CA THR A 91 -18.78 3.84 0.16
C THR A 91 -19.56 2.66 0.75
N TYR A 92 -20.89 2.70 0.79
CA TYR A 92 -21.70 1.71 1.54
C TYR A 92 -21.77 0.32 0.87
N GLY A 93 -21.58 0.25 -0.46
CA GLY A 93 -21.42 -1.01 -1.20
C GLY A 93 -20.00 -1.58 -1.16
N SER A 94 -19.01 -0.86 -0.63
CA SER A 94 -17.63 -1.37 -0.59
C SER A 94 -17.51 -2.67 0.22
N MET A 95 -16.51 -3.47 -0.13
CA MET A 95 -16.12 -4.72 0.57
C MET A 95 -15.83 -4.52 2.07
N ASN A 96 -15.45 -3.30 2.49
CA ASN A 96 -15.23 -2.92 3.89
C ASN A 96 -16.53 -2.76 4.71
N SER A 97 -17.70 -2.73 4.04
CA SER A 97 -19.02 -2.48 4.63
C SER A 97 -19.63 -3.76 5.23
N VAL A 98 -18.92 -4.39 6.17
CA VAL A 98 -19.18 -5.75 6.69
C VAL A 98 -20.30 -5.86 7.74
N GLY A 99 -21.17 -4.87 7.87
CA GLY A 99 -22.19 -4.82 8.92
C GLY A 99 -21.67 -4.32 10.28
N LEU A 100 -22.57 -4.22 11.26
CA LEU A 100 -22.40 -3.51 12.53
C LEU A 100 -22.79 -4.38 13.73
N GLY A 101 -22.21 -4.10 14.90
CA GLY A 101 -22.63 -4.72 16.16
C GLY A 101 -22.60 -6.26 16.11
N ALA A 102 -23.77 -6.88 16.28
CA ALA A 102 -23.93 -8.33 16.21
C ALA A 102 -24.00 -8.87 14.76
N GLY A 103 -24.44 -8.06 13.79
CA GLY A 103 -24.44 -8.37 12.37
C GLY A 103 -23.07 -8.23 11.68
N LYS A 104 -21.99 -7.93 12.42
CA LYS A 104 -20.65 -7.81 11.83
C LYS A 104 -20.19 -9.14 11.22
N GLY A 105 -19.75 -9.08 9.96
CA GLY A 105 -19.44 -10.23 9.12
C GLY A 105 -20.65 -10.82 8.39
N LYS A 106 -21.88 -10.30 8.59
CA LYS A 106 -23.10 -10.78 7.91
C LYS A 106 -23.57 -9.89 6.75
N SER A 107 -22.82 -8.84 6.44
CA SER A 107 -22.82 -8.21 5.12
C SER A 107 -21.56 -8.60 4.35
N VAL A 108 -21.72 -9.15 3.15
CA VAL A 108 -20.63 -9.55 2.25
C VAL A 108 -20.84 -8.89 0.89
N ASN A 109 -20.11 -7.80 0.64
CA ASN A 109 -20.13 -7.14 -0.65
C ASN A 109 -18.96 -7.61 -1.51
N ILE A 110 -19.26 -7.91 -2.78
CA ILE A 110 -18.30 -8.23 -3.85
C ILE A 110 -18.45 -7.12 -4.90
N PRO A 111 -17.70 -6.01 -4.75
CA PRO A 111 -17.87 -4.81 -5.57
C PRO A 111 -16.98 -4.87 -6.81
N TRP A 112 -17.57 -5.09 -7.99
CA TRP A 112 -16.82 -5.05 -9.25
C TRP A 112 -16.36 -3.61 -9.56
N PRO A 113 -15.07 -3.39 -9.88
CA PRO A 113 -14.52 -2.05 -10.13
C PRO A 113 -14.89 -1.46 -11.50
N GLU A 114 -15.47 -2.27 -12.39
CA GLU A 114 -15.96 -1.86 -13.71
C GLU A 114 -17.08 -2.80 -14.20
N GLY A 115 -17.55 -2.58 -15.43
CA GLY A 115 -18.46 -3.49 -16.13
C GLY A 115 -17.74 -4.68 -16.76
N HIS A 116 -18.32 -5.25 -17.83
CA HIS A 116 -17.80 -6.35 -18.64
C HIS A 116 -17.53 -7.69 -17.92
N MET A 117 -17.72 -7.75 -16.61
CA MET A 117 -17.72 -8.98 -15.81
C MET A 117 -18.71 -10.01 -16.37
N GLY A 118 -18.22 -11.21 -16.62
CA GLY A 118 -18.97 -12.29 -17.28
C GLY A 118 -19.12 -13.54 -16.42
N ASP A 119 -19.47 -14.65 -17.09
CA ASP A 119 -19.75 -15.94 -16.45
C ASP A 119 -18.60 -16.45 -15.57
N ALA A 120 -17.36 -16.30 -16.03
CA ALA A 120 -16.18 -16.76 -15.32
C ALA A 120 -16.00 -16.03 -13.99
N ASP A 121 -16.19 -14.71 -13.99
CA ASP A 121 -16.01 -13.83 -12.84
C ASP A 121 -17.08 -14.07 -11.78
N TYR A 122 -18.35 -14.17 -12.21
CA TYR A 122 -19.48 -14.49 -11.33
C TYR A 122 -19.36 -15.91 -10.75
N MET A 123 -19.00 -16.91 -11.55
CA MET A 123 -18.80 -18.28 -11.05
C MET A 123 -17.58 -18.38 -10.12
N TYR A 124 -16.50 -17.63 -10.37
CA TYR A 124 -15.33 -17.57 -9.49
C TYR A 124 -15.67 -16.94 -8.13
N ALA A 125 -16.43 -15.84 -8.12
CA ALA A 125 -16.96 -15.25 -6.88
C ALA A 125 -17.92 -16.21 -6.15
N PHE A 126 -18.76 -16.94 -6.87
CA PHE A 126 -19.68 -17.92 -6.31
C PHE A 126 -18.96 -19.06 -5.60
N LEU A 127 -17.98 -19.68 -6.27
CA LEU A 127 -17.30 -20.87 -5.76
C LEU A 127 -16.33 -20.55 -4.61
N ASN A 128 -15.71 -19.35 -4.60
CA ASN A 128 -14.70 -18.99 -3.62
C ASN A 128 -15.21 -18.12 -2.45
N ILE A 129 -16.30 -17.34 -2.63
CA ILE A 129 -16.86 -16.48 -1.58
C ILE A 129 -18.30 -16.88 -1.22
N VAL A 130 -19.22 -16.83 -2.18
CA VAL A 130 -20.67 -16.94 -1.89
C VAL A 130 -21.02 -18.29 -1.27
N MET A 131 -20.65 -19.39 -1.94
CA MET A 131 -21.02 -20.73 -1.51
C MET A 131 -20.30 -21.18 -0.24
N PRO A 132 -18.97 -20.99 -0.06
CA PRO A 132 -18.32 -21.31 1.21
C PRO A 132 -18.95 -20.61 2.42
N ILE A 133 -19.18 -19.29 2.32
CA ILE A 133 -19.82 -18.50 3.40
C ILE A 133 -21.27 -18.97 3.63
N ALA A 134 -22.03 -19.23 2.57
CA ALA A 134 -23.40 -19.73 2.69
C ALA A 134 -23.48 -21.12 3.32
N TYR A 135 -22.53 -22.02 3.04
CA TYR A 135 -22.43 -23.32 3.69
C TYR A 135 -22.07 -23.20 5.18
N GLU A 136 -21.13 -22.32 5.55
CA GLU A 136 -20.78 -22.08 6.96
C GLU A 136 -21.93 -21.42 7.75
N PHE A 137 -22.67 -20.52 7.12
CA PHE A 137 -23.86 -19.90 7.72
C PHE A 137 -25.03 -20.87 7.91
N ALA A 138 -25.10 -21.92 7.09
CA ALA A 138 -26.15 -22.94 7.09
C ALA A 138 -27.58 -22.34 7.16
N PRO A 139 -28.02 -21.54 6.16
CA PRO A 139 -29.34 -20.89 6.16
C PRO A 139 -30.49 -21.91 6.15
N GLU A 140 -31.63 -21.50 6.70
CA GLU A 140 -32.87 -22.29 6.79
C GLU A 140 -33.93 -21.87 5.76
N LEU A 141 -33.66 -20.77 5.05
CA LEU A 141 -34.34 -20.26 3.85
C LEU A 141 -33.34 -19.40 3.07
N VAL A 142 -33.40 -19.43 1.74
CA VAL A 142 -32.64 -18.53 0.86
C VAL A 142 -33.59 -17.67 0.02
N PHE A 143 -33.36 -16.36 0.01
CA PHE A 143 -33.91 -15.44 -0.99
C PHE A 143 -32.84 -15.07 -2.01
N ILE A 144 -33.26 -14.90 -3.27
CA ILE A 144 -32.48 -14.23 -4.32
C ILE A 144 -33.24 -12.96 -4.72
N SER A 145 -32.62 -11.80 -4.49
CA SER A 145 -32.94 -10.56 -5.20
C SER A 145 -32.39 -10.71 -6.63
N ALA A 146 -33.27 -11.07 -7.57
CA ALA A 146 -32.88 -11.41 -8.94
C ALA A 146 -33.17 -10.24 -9.88
N GLY A 147 -32.23 -9.30 -9.92
CA GLY A 147 -32.07 -8.43 -11.09
C GLY A 147 -31.52 -9.21 -12.28
N PHE A 148 -31.74 -8.69 -13.49
CA PHE A 148 -31.16 -9.21 -14.73
C PHE A 148 -30.49 -8.11 -15.56
N ASP A 149 -30.02 -7.04 -14.91
CA ASP A 149 -29.24 -5.95 -15.50
C ASP A 149 -27.72 -6.19 -15.49
N ALA A 150 -27.25 -7.20 -14.75
CA ALA A 150 -25.91 -7.75 -14.95
C ALA A 150 -25.83 -8.68 -16.19
N ALA A 151 -26.96 -8.95 -16.86
CA ALA A 151 -27.02 -9.88 -17.98
C ALA A 151 -26.50 -9.28 -19.29
N ALA A 152 -25.86 -10.12 -20.11
CA ALA A 152 -25.34 -9.75 -21.42
C ALA A 152 -26.39 -9.01 -22.27
N GLY A 153 -26.02 -7.82 -22.75
CA GLY A 153 -26.88 -6.94 -23.55
C GLY A 153 -27.72 -5.94 -22.75
N ASP A 154 -27.64 -5.90 -21.41
CA ASP A 154 -28.18 -4.78 -20.64
C ASP A 154 -27.25 -3.56 -20.68
N THR A 155 -27.78 -2.42 -21.13
CA THR A 155 -26.99 -1.20 -21.36
C THR A 155 -26.78 -0.33 -20.13
N LEU A 156 -27.38 -0.65 -18.98
CA LEU A 156 -27.17 0.10 -17.73
C LEU A 156 -26.17 -0.58 -16.81
N GLY A 157 -26.29 -1.89 -16.61
CA GLY A 157 -25.25 -2.65 -15.89
C GLY A 157 -23.97 -2.77 -16.71
N ASN A 158 -24.12 -3.07 -18.01
CA ASN A 158 -23.00 -3.30 -18.94
C ASN A 158 -22.05 -4.39 -18.40
N CYS A 159 -22.62 -5.50 -17.96
CA CYS A 159 -21.93 -6.76 -17.65
C CYS A 159 -22.39 -7.85 -18.64
N GLU A 160 -21.71 -9.00 -18.65
CA GLU A 160 -21.81 -9.98 -19.73
C GLU A 160 -22.27 -11.38 -19.25
N VAL A 161 -22.99 -11.43 -18.12
CA VAL A 161 -23.50 -12.69 -17.55
C VAL A 161 -24.57 -13.33 -18.46
N THR A 162 -24.40 -14.60 -18.79
CA THR A 162 -25.32 -15.35 -19.66
C THR A 162 -26.53 -15.90 -18.90
N PRO A 163 -27.68 -16.11 -19.57
CA PRO A 163 -28.80 -16.89 -19.03
C PRO A 163 -28.36 -18.24 -18.45
N GLU A 164 -27.41 -18.90 -19.11
CA GLU A 164 -26.81 -20.16 -18.72
C GLU A 164 -26.12 -20.06 -17.35
N CYS A 165 -25.32 -19.01 -17.11
CA CYS A 165 -24.71 -18.75 -15.79
C CYS A 165 -25.75 -18.50 -14.69
N TYR A 166 -26.83 -17.75 -14.95
CA TYR A 166 -27.92 -17.60 -13.97
C TYR A 166 -28.56 -18.94 -13.58
N ALA A 167 -28.64 -19.92 -14.48
CA ALA A 167 -29.11 -21.27 -14.13
C ALA A 167 -28.13 -22.01 -13.20
N HIS A 168 -26.82 -21.92 -13.45
CA HIS A 168 -25.79 -22.51 -12.58
C HIS A 168 -25.76 -21.85 -11.19
N MET A 169 -25.79 -20.52 -11.12
CA MET A 169 -25.90 -19.77 -9.87
C MET A 169 -27.15 -20.17 -9.07
N THR A 170 -28.30 -20.32 -9.74
CA THR A 170 -29.55 -20.81 -9.11
C THR A 170 -29.40 -22.23 -8.57
N ALA A 171 -28.81 -23.14 -9.34
CA ALA A 171 -28.64 -24.54 -8.96
C ALA A 171 -27.68 -24.70 -7.77
N LEU A 172 -26.57 -23.95 -7.73
CA LEU A 172 -25.68 -23.89 -6.57
C LEU A 172 -26.45 -23.50 -5.30
N LEU A 173 -27.24 -22.43 -5.35
CA LEU A 173 -28.02 -21.93 -4.21
C LEU A 173 -29.14 -22.91 -3.80
N SER A 174 -29.69 -23.68 -4.74
CA SER A 174 -30.73 -24.69 -4.46
C SER A 174 -30.24 -25.84 -3.57
N THR A 175 -28.93 -26.06 -3.46
CA THR A 175 -28.34 -27.05 -2.53
C THR A 175 -28.48 -26.63 -1.05
N LEU A 176 -28.66 -25.33 -0.79
CA LEU A 176 -28.77 -24.75 0.55
C LEU A 176 -30.20 -24.89 1.11
N ALA A 177 -30.36 -24.72 2.42
CA ALA A 177 -31.64 -24.72 3.14
C ALA A 177 -32.57 -25.95 2.91
N GLY A 178 -32.06 -27.02 2.28
CA GLY A 178 -32.85 -28.16 1.83
C GLY A 178 -33.77 -27.84 0.65
N GLY A 179 -33.30 -27.04 -0.32
CA GLY A 179 -34.08 -26.64 -1.51
C GLY A 179 -35.08 -25.51 -1.27
N LYS A 180 -35.07 -24.86 -0.09
CA LYS A 180 -35.95 -23.74 0.23
C LYS A 180 -35.39 -22.44 -0.34
N LEU A 181 -35.66 -22.24 -1.63
CA LEU A 181 -35.20 -21.10 -2.42
C LEU A 181 -36.40 -20.26 -2.87
N VAL A 182 -36.32 -18.94 -2.72
CA VAL A 182 -37.32 -17.98 -3.20
C VAL A 182 -36.64 -16.93 -4.07
N VAL A 183 -37.05 -16.86 -5.35
CA VAL A 183 -36.56 -15.86 -6.30
C VAL A 183 -37.56 -14.71 -6.38
N ALA A 184 -37.09 -13.48 -6.20
CA ALA A 184 -37.85 -12.24 -6.39
C ALA A 184 -37.24 -11.45 -7.56
N LEU A 185 -38.05 -11.07 -8.55
CA LEU A 185 -37.59 -10.25 -9.67
C LEU A 185 -37.39 -8.79 -9.21
N GLU A 186 -36.20 -8.24 -9.46
CA GLU A 186 -35.84 -6.86 -9.12
C GLU A 186 -35.48 -6.05 -10.40
N GLY A 187 -34.21 -5.73 -10.68
CA GLY A 187 -33.76 -4.96 -11.85
C GLY A 187 -33.69 -5.71 -13.18
N GLY A 188 -33.13 -5.04 -14.20
CA GLY A 188 -33.11 -5.48 -15.60
C GLY A 188 -33.87 -4.54 -16.54
N TYR A 189 -33.22 -4.16 -17.65
CA TYR A 189 -33.72 -3.15 -18.61
C TYR A 189 -33.73 -3.64 -20.06
N ASN A 190 -32.96 -4.67 -20.42
CA ASN A 190 -33.10 -5.39 -21.69
C ASN A 190 -34.16 -6.52 -21.59
N LEU A 191 -35.30 -6.35 -22.26
CA LEU A 191 -36.42 -7.31 -22.24
C LEU A 191 -36.05 -8.73 -22.70
N ASP A 192 -35.17 -8.88 -23.70
CA ASP A 192 -34.74 -10.19 -24.18
C ASP A 192 -33.79 -10.86 -23.18
N SER A 193 -32.88 -10.10 -22.56
CA SER A 193 -31.96 -10.62 -21.55
C SER A 193 -32.69 -11.02 -20.26
N ILE A 194 -33.67 -10.22 -19.82
CA ILE A 194 -34.60 -10.58 -18.72
C ILE A 194 -35.35 -11.87 -19.06
N ALA A 195 -36.00 -11.95 -20.23
CA ALA A 195 -36.84 -13.09 -20.58
C ALA A 195 -36.07 -14.41 -20.68
N LYS A 196 -34.84 -14.37 -21.23
CA LYS A 196 -33.97 -15.55 -21.32
C LYS A 196 -33.43 -15.96 -19.95
N SER A 197 -32.94 -15.01 -19.16
CA SER A 197 -32.34 -15.29 -17.85
C SER A 197 -33.38 -15.77 -16.84
N ALA A 198 -34.56 -15.13 -16.77
CA ALA A 198 -35.66 -15.58 -15.94
C ALA A 198 -36.18 -16.98 -16.33
N LEU A 199 -36.19 -17.32 -17.63
CA LEU A 199 -36.49 -18.67 -18.10
C LEU A 199 -35.43 -19.68 -17.65
N ALA A 200 -34.14 -19.35 -17.74
CA ALA A 200 -33.04 -20.22 -17.33
C ALA A 200 -33.04 -20.48 -15.81
N VAL A 201 -33.25 -19.45 -14.99
CA VAL A 201 -33.49 -19.57 -13.54
C VAL A 201 -34.71 -20.47 -13.27
N THR A 202 -35.82 -20.26 -13.99
CA THR A 202 -37.05 -21.07 -13.81
C THR A 202 -36.82 -22.55 -14.14
N ARG A 203 -36.02 -22.87 -15.17
CA ARG A 203 -35.64 -24.25 -15.50
C ARG A 203 -34.80 -24.90 -14.40
N ALA A 204 -33.80 -24.18 -13.87
CA ALA A 204 -33.01 -24.66 -12.74
C ALA A 204 -33.88 -24.93 -11.49
N LEU A 205 -34.86 -24.06 -11.19
CA LEU A 205 -35.83 -24.26 -10.10
C LEU A 205 -36.76 -25.47 -10.31
N LEU A 206 -37.02 -25.87 -11.56
CA LEU A 206 -37.81 -27.06 -11.90
C LEU A 206 -36.99 -28.36 -11.87
N GLY A 207 -35.66 -28.27 -11.77
CA GLY A 207 -34.76 -29.42 -11.85
C GLY A 207 -34.49 -29.91 -13.27
N ASP A 208 -34.70 -29.07 -14.29
CA ASP A 208 -34.26 -29.35 -15.66
C ASP A 208 -32.72 -29.50 -15.71
N PRO A 209 -32.16 -30.28 -16.64
CA PRO A 209 -30.71 -30.36 -16.84
C PRO A 209 -30.08 -28.99 -17.11
N LEU A 210 -28.99 -28.68 -16.40
CA LEU A 210 -28.25 -27.43 -16.60
C LEU A 210 -27.62 -27.37 -18.00
N PRO A 211 -27.57 -26.18 -18.62
CA PRO A 211 -26.84 -25.98 -19.86
C PRO A 211 -25.33 -26.13 -19.64
N GLU A 212 -24.61 -26.55 -20.69
CA GLU A 212 -23.15 -26.59 -20.67
C GLU A 212 -22.58 -25.17 -20.73
N LEU A 213 -21.76 -24.80 -19.75
CA LEU A 213 -20.92 -23.61 -19.82
C LEU A 213 -19.61 -23.95 -20.57
N PRO A 214 -19.04 -23.03 -21.36
CA PRO A 214 -17.73 -23.23 -21.97
C PRO A 214 -16.64 -23.35 -20.90
N ARG A 215 -15.38 -23.59 -21.31
CA ARG A 215 -14.25 -23.38 -20.40
C ARG A 215 -14.25 -21.92 -19.95
N LEU A 216 -14.38 -21.72 -18.64
CA LEU A 216 -14.31 -20.42 -17.97
C LEU A 216 -12.94 -20.28 -17.31
N ASP A 217 -12.19 -19.27 -17.72
CA ASP A 217 -11.00 -18.76 -17.03
C ASP A 217 -11.35 -17.33 -16.57
N ALA A 218 -11.24 -17.05 -15.27
CA ALA A 218 -11.69 -15.78 -14.68
C ALA A 218 -10.71 -14.63 -14.98
N SER A 219 -11.22 -13.40 -15.06
CA SER A 219 -10.36 -12.23 -15.28
C SER A 219 -9.46 -11.94 -14.08
N GLU A 220 -8.26 -11.40 -14.33
CA GLU A 220 -7.33 -10.94 -13.30
C GLU A 220 -8.05 -9.99 -12.31
N ILE A 221 -8.84 -9.05 -12.85
CA ILE A 221 -9.64 -8.09 -12.08
C ILE A 221 -10.62 -8.80 -11.12
N ALA A 222 -11.30 -9.86 -11.58
CA ALA A 222 -12.21 -10.62 -10.73
C ALA A 222 -11.47 -11.45 -9.68
N THR A 223 -10.31 -12.04 -10.03
CA THR A 223 -9.49 -12.78 -9.06
C THR A 223 -8.98 -11.87 -7.95
N GLU A 224 -8.53 -10.66 -8.30
CA GLU A 224 -8.08 -9.63 -7.37
C GLU A 224 -9.19 -9.16 -6.43
N VAL A 225 -10.37 -8.82 -6.97
CA VAL A 225 -11.52 -8.41 -6.15
C VAL A 225 -11.95 -9.52 -5.19
N VAL A 226 -11.98 -10.77 -5.65
CA VAL A 226 -12.31 -11.93 -4.81
C VAL A 226 -11.26 -12.16 -3.72
N TRP A 227 -9.97 -11.95 -4.00
CA TRP A 227 -8.91 -12.00 -2.99
C TRP A 227 -9.03 -10.87 -1.96
N GLN A 228 -9.23 -9.62 -2.38
CA GLN A 228 -9.44 -8.49 -1.45
C GLN A 228 -10.66 -8.74 -0.55
N VAL A 229 -11.76 -9.24 -1.10
CA VAL A 229 -12.94 -9.68 -0.32
C VAL A 229 -12.57 -10.82 0.64
N ALA A 230 -11.77 -11.80 0.22
CA ALA A 230 -11.32 -12.89 1.08
C ALA A 230 -10.44 -12.41 2.25
N ARG A 231 -9.52 -11.45 2.02
CA ARG A 231 -8.70 -10.81 3.08
C ARG A 231 -9.58 -10.15 4.15
N ILE A 232 -10.69 -9.54 3.75
CA ILE A 232 -11.64 -8.92 4.69
C ILE A 232 -12.52 -9.98 5.37
N GLN A 233 -13.06 -10.94 4.63
CA GLN A 233 -14.05 -11.90 5.13
C GLN A 233 -13.45 -13.05 5.98
N SER A 234 -12.17 -13.38 5.80
CA SER A 234 -11.43 -14.32 6.67
C SER A 234 -11.38 -13.91 8.15
N GLN A 235 -11.67 -12.63 8.46
CA GLN A 235 -11.82 -12.14 9.83
C GLN A 235 -13.15 -12.57 10.50
N TYR A 236 -14.11 -13.09 9.73
CA TYR A 236 -15.48 -13.39 10.17
C TYR A 236 -15.99 -14.80 9.80
N TRP A 237 -15.28 -15.50 8.91
CA TRP A 237 -15.69 -16.81 8.36
C TRP A 237 -14.48 -17.76 8.28
N HIS A 238 -14.62 -18.96 8.83
CA HIS A 238 -13.54 -19.94 8.94
C HIS A 238 -13.23 -20.68 7.62
N CYS A 239 -14.19 -20.73 6.70
CA CYS A 239 -14.03 -21.32 5.37
C CYS A 239 -13.17 -20.47 4.41
N ILE A 240 -12.95 -19.18 4.70
CA ILE A 240 -12.25 -18.26 3.80
C ILE A 240 -10.76 -18.21 4.14
N GLN A 241 -9.93 -18.81 3.28
CA GLN A 241 -8.47 -18.75 3.35
C GLN A 241 -7.95 -17.80 2.27
N ALA A 242 -7.63 -16.56 2.65
CA ALA A 242 -7.24 -15.53 1.68
C ALA A 242 -5.96 -15.90 0.90
N SER A 243 -4.98 -16.55 1.54
CA SER A 243 -3.73 -16.98 0.91
C SER A 243 -3.87 -18.15 -0.08
N SER A 244 -5.00 -18.85 -0.14
CA SER A 244 -5.28 -19.81 -1.21
C SER A 244 -6.05 -19.21 -2.39
N LEU A 245 -6.38 -17.92 -2.31
CA LEU A 245 -7.07 -17.15 -3.35
C LEU A 245 -6.21 -15.98 -3.87
N GLU A 246 -4.97 -15.89 -3.41
CA GLU A 246 -3.98 -14.89 -3.84
C GLU A 246 -3.74 -15.05 -5.35
N PRO A 247 -3.97 -14.01 -6.16
CA PRO A 247 -3.69 -14.07 -7.59
C PRO A 247 -2.22 -14.43 -7.80
N SER A 248 -1.93 -15.31 -8.75
CA SER A 248 -0.54 -15.59 -9.08
C SER A 248 0.10 -14.33 -9.66
N ASP A 249 1.23 -13.90 -9.09
CA ASP A 249 2.13 -12.90 -9.66
C ASP A 249 2.73 -13.39 -10.99
N THR A 250 1.90 -13.48 -12.03
CA THR A 250 2.34 -13.45 -13.42
C THR A 250 2.75 -12.03 -13.74
N ILE A 251 3.86 -11.59 -13.13
CA ILE A 251 4.55 -10.36 -13.48
C ILE A 251 4.98 -10.52 -14.94
N ASP A 252 4.21 -9.92 -15.85
CA ASP A 252 4.63 -9.78 -17.24
C ASP A 252 5.99 -9.08 -17.23
N GLU A 253 6.98 -9.63 -17.97
CA GLU A 253 8.40 -9.24 -17.87
C GLU A 253 8.66 -7.74 -18.19
N THR A 254 7.64 -7.03 -18.64
CA THR A 254 7.65 -5.58 -18.92
C THR A 254 7.27 -4.70 -17.72
N THR A 255 6.73 -5.26 -16.63
CA THR A 255 6.16 -4.51 -15.51
C THR A 255 7.22 -4.06 -14.51
N ILE A 256 7.62 -2.78 -14.57
CA ILE A 256 8.60 -2.17 -13.66
C ILE A 256 7.88 -1.51 -12.48
N HIS A 257 8.14 -1.98 -11.26
CA HIS A 257 7.64 -1.34 -10.04
C HIS A 257 8.07 0.13 -9.95
N LEU A 258 7.16 1.00 -9.50
CA LEU A 258 7.39 2.45 -9.44
C LEU A 258 8.63 2.88 -8.62
N PRO A 259 8.97 2.23 -7.48
CA PRO A 259 10.25 2.45 -6.79
C PRO A 259 11.49 2.18 -7.66
N GLU A 260 11.50 1.11 -8.48
CA GLU A 260 12.63 0.78 -9.35
C GLU A 260 12.79 1.80 -10.48
N LEU A 261 11.68 2.26 -11.06
CA LEU A 261 11.69 3.35 -12.03
C LEU A 261 12.27 4.64 -11.42
N PHE A 262 11.93 4.97 -10.17
CA PHE A 262 12.51 6.11 -9.47
C PHE A 262 13.98 5.90 -9.08
N LYS A 263 14.42 4.69 -8.70
CA LYS A 263 15.85 4.38 -8.49
C LYS A 263 16.64 4.60 -9.79
N ALA A 264 16.17 4.03 -10.90
CA ALA A 264 16.80 4.15 -12.21
C ALA A 264 16.90 5.61 -12.67
N TRP A 265 15.82 6.39 -12.55
CA TRP A 265 15.82 7.82 -12.89
C TRP A 265 16.75 8.64 -11.99
N ARG A 266 16.76 8.39 -10.66
CA ARG A 266 17.66 9.09 -9.73
C ARG A 266 19.13 8.79 -10.04
N ARG A 267 19.47 7.53 -10.35
CA ARG A 267 20.81 7.12 -10.81
C ARG A 267 21.23 7.85 -12.09
N GLU A 268 20.34 7.92 -13.09
CA GLU A 268 20.63 8.60 -14.36
C GLU A 268 20.83 10.13 -14.18
N HIS A 269 19.95 10.78 -13.41
CA HIS A 269 20.05 12.21 -13.09
C HIS A 269 21.31 12.53 -12.26
N ALA A 270 21.63 11.71 -11.26
CA ALA A 270 22.82 11.86 -10.43
C ALA A 270 24.13 11.69 -11.22
N LEU A 271 24.16 10.78 -12.21
CA LEU A 271 25.29 10.62 -13.11
C LEU A 271 25.43 11.83 -14.06
N LYS A 272 24.33 12.24 -14.72
CA LYS A 272 24.35 13.31 -15.72
C LYS A 272 24.67 14.69 -15.15
N ASP A 273 24.04 15.06 -14.04
CA ASP A 273 24.06 16.44 -13.54
C ASP A 273 25.09 16.65 -12.41
N PHE A 274 25.54 15.58 -11.76
CA PHE A 274 26.44 15.65 -10.60
C PHE A 274 27.68 14.74 -10.70
N GLY A 275 27.81 13.89 -11.74
CA GLY A 275 28.95 12.98 -11.89
C GLY A 275 29.05 11.90 -10.81
N LEU A 276 27.89 11.44 -10.31
CA LEU A 276 27.80 10.39 -9.29
C LEU A 276 27.53 9.03 -9.95
N TYR A 277 28.34 8.05 -9.60
CA TYR A 277 28.30 6.68 -10.12
C TYR A 277 27.75 5.73 -9.06
N GLU A 278 27.10 4.66 -9.49
CA GLU A 278 26.69 3.57 -8.60
C GLU A 278 27.90 2.80 -8.07
N PHE A 279 27.90 2.47 -6.79
CA PHE A 279 28.88 1.60 -6.15
C PHE A 279 28.18 0.33 -5.64
N PRO A 280 28.63 -0.88 -6.02
CA PRO A 280 27.97 -2.13 -5.66
C PRO A 280 28.15 -2.47 -4.18
N TRP A 281 27.18 -3.16 -3.60
CA TRP A 281 27.27 -3.61 -2.22
C TRP A 281 28.10 -4.88 -2.07
N ALA A 282 29.00 -4.92 -1.08
CA ALA A 282 29.84 -6.08 -0.80
C ALA A 282 29.12 -7.21 -0.03
N ILE A 283 27.85 -7.01 0.33
CA ILE A 283 27.00 -7.93 1.10
C ILE A 283 25.77 -8.21 0.25
N PRO A 284 25.51 -9.47 -0.18
CA PRO A 284 24.44 -9.79 -1.13
C PRO A 284 23.05 -9.32 -0.71
N GLU A 285 22.71 -9.47 0.58
CA GLU A 285 21.43 -9.08 1.17
C GLU A 285 21.21 -7.57 1.15
N LEU A 286 22.31 -6.79 1.18
CA LEU A 286 22.28 -5.35 0.96
C LEU A 286 22.22 -4.98 -0.51
N ASP A 287 22.81 -5.77 -1.42
CA ASP A 287 22.68 -5.50 -2.86
C ASP A 287 21.23 -5.69 -3.31
N GLU A 288 20.60 -6.81 -2.95
CA GLU A 288 19.17 -7.07 -3.21
C GLU A 288 18.26 -5.94 -2.66
N SER A 289 18.53 -5.46 -1.45
CA SER A 289 17.74 -4.39 -0.81
C SER A 289 18.04 -2.97 -1.32
N TYR A 290 19.31 -2.68 -1.67
CA TYR A 290 19.83 -1.32 -1.88
C TYR A 290 20.54 -1.10 -3.24
N ASN A 291 20.36 -1.99 -4.23
CA ASN A 291 20.85 -1.78 -5.59
C ASN A 291 20.40 -0.41 -6.14
N GLY A 292 21.26 0.26 -6.92
CA GLY A 292 21.02 1.60 -7.44
C GLY A 292 21.04 2.76 -6.43
N GLN A 293 21.15 2.50 -5.11
CA GLN A 293 20.98 3.54 -4.08
C GLN A 293 22.29 4.08 -3.49
N LEU A 294 23.41 3.37 -3.61
CA LEU A 294 24.72 3.86 -3.16
C LEU A 294 25.44 4.59 -4.30
N LEU A 295 25.48 5.92 -4.23
CA LEU A 295 26.04 6.79 -5.26
C LEU A 295 27.29 7.53 -4.77
N VAL A 296 28.37 7.51 -5.55
CA VAL A 296 29.69 8.05 -5.20
C VAL A 296 30.27 8.94 -6.29
N SER A 297 30.99 10.01 -5.92
CA SER A 297 31.72 10.84 -6.88
C SER A 297 33.04 10.18 -7.31
N GLU A 298 33.55 10.56 -8.48
CA GLU A 298 34.89 10.13 -8.92
C GLU A 298 35.99 10.46 -7.91
N ASN A 299 37.04 9.63 -7.88
CA ASN A 299 38.25 9.86 -7.07
C ASN A 299 37.99 9.96 -5.55
N ILE A 300 36.88 9.40 -5.05
CA ILE A 300 36.45 9.39 -3.64
C ILE A 300 37.57 8.94 -2.67
N SER A 301 38.38 7.96 -3.06
CA SER A 301 39.47 7.41 -2.25
C SER A 301 40.61 8.40 -1.98
N THR A 302 40.82 9.39 -2.85
CA THR A 302 41.94 10.35 -2.77
C THR A 302 41.56 11.75 -2.30
N GLN A 303 40.27 12.01 -2.03
CA GLN A 303 39.84 13.33 -1.55
C GLN A 303 40.21 13.54 -0.09
N HIS A 304 40.76 14.71 0.23
CA HIS A 304 41.05 15.11 1.63
C HIS A 304 39.77 15.26 2.47
N THR A 305 38.67 15.63 1.83
CA THR A 305 37.41 16.01 2.46
C THR A 305 36.27 15.24 1.80
N LEU A 306 35.43 14.59 2.60
CA LEU A 306 34.30 13.77 2.14
C LEU A 306 32.99 14.31 2.73
N VAL A 307 31.91 14.30 1.94
CA VAL A 307 30.55 14.58 2.44
C VAL A 307 29.67 13.37 2.15
N MET A 308 29.20 12.73 3.20
CA MET A 308 28.36 11.54 3.17
C MET A 308 26.90 11.96 3.46
N PHE A 309 26.06 11.92 2.44
CA PHE A 309 24.63 12.15 2.58
C PHE A 309 23.92 10.81 2.85
N VAL A 310 23.05 10.78 3.85
CA VAL A 310 22.23 9.61 4.18
C VAL A 310 20.79 10.07 4.36
N HIS A 311 19.88 9.59 3.53
CA HIS A 311 18.48 10.01 3.59
C HIS A 311 17.56 8.84 3.25
N ASP A 312 16.33 8.91 3.78
CA ASP A 312 15.26 8.01 3.36
C ASP A 312 15.01 8.17 1.85
N PHE A 313 14.54 7.12 1.17
CA PHE A 313 14.03 7.26 -0.19
C PHE A 313 12.78 8.14 -0.14
N GLY A 314 12.82 9.33 -0.75
CA GLY A 314 11.82 10.39 -0.53
C GLY A 314 10.40 9.89 -0.73
N ASN A 315 9.57 9.96 0.33
CA ASN A 315 8.24 9.34 0.35
C ASN A 315 7.27 10.06 -0.61
N ILE A 316 6.76 9.29 -1.57
CA ILE A 316 5.83 9.71 -2.63
C ILE A 316 4.60 10.44 -2.05
N SER A 317 4.13 10.05 -0.87
CA SER A 317 3.00 10.70 -0.17
C SER A 317 3.23 12.19 0.14
N THR A 318 4.49 12.63 0.20
CA THR A 318 4.86 14.01 0.51
C THR A 318 4.87 14.92 -0.72
N GLU A 319 4.95 14.35 -1.93
CA GLU A 319 5.09 15.10 -3.20
C GLU A 319 3.82 15.00 -4.07
N LEU A 320 3.08 13.88 -4.05
CA LEU A 320 1.88 13.69 -4.87
C LEU A 320 0.59 14.31 -4.34
N LEU A 321 0.59 15.04 -3.22
CA LEU A 321 -0.60 15.75 -2.69
C LEU A 321 -1.18 16.87 -3.61
N THR A 322 -0.62 17.04 -4.81
CA THR A 322 -1.12 17.92 -5.87
C THR A 322 -1.67 17.19 -7.10
N MET A 323 -1.57 15.85 -7.16
CA MET A 323 -2.23 15.02 -8.17
C MET A 323 -3.49 14.38 -7.60
N LYS A 324 -4.56 14.32 -8.40
CA LYS A 324 -5.71 13.46 -8.08
C LYS A 324 -5.35 12.01 -8.39
N GLN A 325 -5.87 11.08 -7.58
CA GLN A 325 -5.84 9.63 -7.82
C GLN A 325 -4.44 9.02 -7.99
N LEU A 326 -3.74 8.82 -6.87
CA LEU A 326 -2.90 7.64 -6.68
C LEU A 326 -3.11 7.12 -5.25
N ASN A 327 -3.67 5.92 -5.09
CA ASN A 327 -4.02 5.38 -3.77
C ASN A 327 -2.86 4.54 -3.19
N ILE A 328 -1.94 5.23 -2.52
CA ILE A 328 -0.69 4.65 -1.98
C ILE A 328 -0.96 3.61 -0.86
N GLU A 329 -2.17 3.53 -0.31
CA GLU A 329 -2.55 2.46 0.62
C GLU A 329 -2.52 1.06 -0.03
N LEU A 330 -2.67 0.96 -1.36
CA LEU A 330 -2.51 -0.30 -2.08
C LEU A 330 -1.03 -0.76 -2.11
N GLU A 331 -0.08 0.10 -2.45
CA GLU A 331 1.37 -0.25 -2.51
C GLU A 331 1.91 -0.80 -1.18
N ASN A 332 1.30 -0.42 -0.05
CA ASN A 332 1.70 -0.90 1.28
C ASN A 332 1.01 -2.21 1.70
N ALA A 333 0.11 -2.78 0.87
CA ALA A 333 -0.67 -3.97 1.16
C ALA A 333 -0.18 -5.25 0.46
N TRP A 334 0.90 -5.15 -0.32
CA TRP A 334 1.41 -6.15 -1.28
C TRP A 334 2.78 -6.75 -0.95
N ILE A 335 3.43 -6.29 0.11
CA ILE A 335 4.71 -6.84 0.57
C ILE A 335 4.53 -7.15 2.06
N GLU A 336 5.02 -8.31 2.53
CA GLU A 336 5.34 -8.49 3.94
C GLU A 336 6.52 -7.59 4.30
N LEU A 337 6.26 -6.27 4.36
CA LEU A 337 7.27 -5.26 4.64
C LEU A 337 7.94 -5.63 5.96
N PRO A 338 9.27 -5.90 5.97
CA PRO A 338 9.99 -6.31 7.18
C PRO A 338 9.66 -5.35 8.32
N SER A 339 9.61 -5.83 9.56
CA SER A 339 9.12 -5.01 10.66
C SER A 339 9.92 -3.70 10.77
N GLU A 340 9.31 -2.66 11.34
CA GLU A 340 9.95 -1.36 11.54
C GLU A 340 11.36 -1.47 12.15
N LYS A 341 11.57 -2.49 12.99
CA LYS A 341 12.86 -2.84 13.59
C LYS A 341 13.84 -3.48 12.60
N GLU A 342 13.39 -4.41 11.77
CA GLU A 342 14.22 -5.07 10.76
C GLU A 342 14.66 -4.08 9.68
N ARG A 343 13.74 -3.23 9.18
CA ARG A 343 14.08 -2.12 8.26
C ARG A 343 15.16 -1.21 8.84
N GLN A 344 15.05 -0.84 10.12
CA GLN A 344 16.04 0.00 10.79
C GLN A 344 17.40 -0.70 10.96
N GLU A 345 17.44 -2.01 11.23
CA GLU A 345 18.70 -2.75 11.35
C GLU A 345 19.36 -2.97 9.97
N THR A 346 18.61 -3.30 8.91
CA THR A 346 19.16 -3.41 7.55
C THR A 346 19.68 -2.05 7.05
N ALA A 347 18.94 -0.96 7.31
CA ALA A 347 19.41 0.41 6.99
C ALA A 347 20.65 0.81 7.80
N LYS A 348 20.78 0.34 9.05
CA LYS A 348 21.99 0.50 9.87
C LYS A 348 23.17 -0.27 9.28
N GLN A 349 22.97 -1.52 8.84
CA GLN A 349 24.01 -2.30 8.16
C GLN A 349 24.44 -1.68 6.83
N ALA A 350 23.51 -1.13 6.04
CA ALA A 350 23.82 -0.38 4.82
C ALA A 350 24.73 0.84 5.12
N VAL A 351 24.39 1.64 6.12
CA VAL A 351 25.19 2.83 6.51
C VAL A 351 26.58 2.43 7.06
N ILE A 352 26.69 1.31 7.78
CA ILE A 352 27.96 0.78 8.28
C ILE A 352 28.82 0.20 7.13
N SER A 353 28.22 -0.57 6.22
CA SER A 353 28.90 -1.14 5.05
C SER A 353 29.43 -0.04 4.11
N ALA A 354 28.65 1.04 3.90
CA ALA A 354 29.11 2.20 3.15
C ALA A 354 30.26 2.96 3.87
N TRP A 355 30.26 3.02 5.20
CA TRP A 355 31.40 3.58 5.94
C TRP A 355 32.65 2.72 5.78
N ASP A 356 32.56 1.43 6.13
CA ASP A 356 33.71 0.51 6.19
C ASP A 356 34.37 0.31 4.82
N ASN A 357 33.58 0.29 3.72
CA ASN A 357 34.10 0.06 2.36
C ASN A 357 34.51 1.33 1.60
N LEU A 358 34.05 2.54 2.00
CA LEU A 358 34.35 3.80 1.28
C LEU A 358 35.01 4.84 2.18
N ALA A 359 34.31 5.28 3.24
CA ALA A 359 34.77 6.37 4.10
C ALA A 359 36.04 5.99 4.89
N GLU A 360 36.11 4.76 5.40
CA GLU A 360 37.24 4.28 6.17
C GLU A 360 38.48 4.02 5.31
N LEU A 361 38.30 3.46 4.12
CA LEU A 361 39.39 3.17 3.18
C LEU A 361 39.90 4.41 2.42
N SER A 362 39.17 5.53 2.45
CA SER A 362 39.62 6.79 1.85
C SER A 362 40.74 7.49 2.64
N ASP A 363 41.58 8.24 1.92
CA ASP A 363 42.57 9.19 2.46
C ASP A 363 41.92 10.39 3.20
N ALA A 364 40.58 10.48 3.23
CA ALA A 364 39.86 11.62 3.78
C ALA A 364 40.12 11.82 5.27
N ARG A 365 40.50 13.05 5.61
CA ARG A 365 40.82 13.49 6.99
C ARG A 365 39.74 14.37 7.59
N GLU A 366 38.85 14.88 6.74
CA GLU A 366 37.72 15.74 7.10
C GLU A 366 36.44 15.17 6.50
N ILE A 367 35.75 14.33 7.27
CA ILE A 367 34.48 13.74 6.85
C ILE A 367 33.32 14.53 7.47
N VAL A 368 32.28 14.75 6.68
CA VAL A 368 31.02 15.38 7.08
C VAL A 368 29.89 14.38 6.81
N ILE A 369 29.05 14.12 7.81
CA ILE A 369 27.88 13.26 7.65
C ILE A 369 26.62 14.13 7.71
N VAL A 370 25.72 14.01 6.73
CA VAL A 370 24.45 14.73 6.67
C VAL A 370 23.30 13.72 6.58
N ALA A 371 22.56 13.55 7.67
CA ALA A 371 21.42 12.66 7.76
C ALA A 371 20.09 13.42 7.61
N HIS A 372 19.11 12.82 6.93
CA HIS A 372 17.75 13.35 6.81
C HIS A 372 16.69 12.26 7.04
N GLY A 373 15.71 12.53 7.91
CA GLY A 373 14.62 11.61 8.20
C GLY A 373 15.01 10.47 9.16
N SER A 374 14.55 9.24 8.87
CA SER A 374 14.81 8.05 9.70
C SER A 374 16.30 7.67 9.71
N ALA A 375 17.01 7.94 8.62
CA ALA A 375 18.46 7.74 8.44
C ALA A 375 19.34 8.27 9.59
N GLY A 376 18.87 9.26 10.35
CA GLY A 376 19.56 9.73 11.56
C GLY A 376 19.77 8.63 12.62
N LEU A 377 18.89 7.63 12.70
CA LEU A 377 19.02 6.48 13.60
C LEU A 377 20.14 5.54 13.13
N SER A 378 20.16 5.20 11.83
CA SER A 378 21.22 4.39 11.20
C SER A 378 22.61 5.03 11.37
N VAL A 379 22.69 6.35 11.19
CA VAL A 379 23.92 7.13 11.43
C VAL A 379 24.35 7.10 12.90
N MET A 380 23.43 7.04 13.87
CA MET A 380 23.82 6.81 15.27
C MET A 380 24.33 5.40 15.55
N GLY A 381 23.78 4.38 14.88
CA GLY A 381 24.31 3.01 14.95
C GLY A 381 25.76 2.95 14.49
N LEU A 382 26.07 3.58 13.35
CA LEU A 382 27.43 3.77 12.86
C LEU A 382 28.33 4.53 13.88
N ILE A 383 27.84 5.62 14.47
CA ILE A 383 28.61 6.41 15.46
C ILE A 383 28.89 5.63 16.75
N ASP A 384 28.01 4.73 17.18
CA ASP A 384 28.23 3.84 18.35
C ASP A 384 29.25 2.74 18.01
N GLU A 385 29.09 2.06 16.87
CA GLU A 385 29.90 0.90 16.48
C GLU A 385 31.27 1.21 15.85
N ARG A 386 31.51 2.43 15.37
CA ARG A 386 32.80 2.84 14.75
C ARG A 386 33.40 4.11 15.41
N PHE A 387 33.02 4.39 16.65
CA PHE A 387 33.35 5.64 17.36
C PHE A 387 34.84 6.05 17.28
N GLU A 388 35.77 5.11 17.47
CA GLU A 388 37.21 5.41 17.54
C GLU A 388 37.79 5.95 16.21
N ASN A 389 37.25 5.54 15.07
CA ASN A 389 37.68 6.05 13.76
C ASN A 389 36.90 7.32 13.39
N ILE A 390 35.59 7.31 13.63
CA ILE A 390 34.68 8.43 13.42
C ILE A 390 35.15 9.68 14.17
N ARG A 391 35.55 9.55 15.44
CA ARG A 391 35.97 10.70 16.25
C ARG A 391 37.22 11.40 15.72
N ASN A 392 38.04 10.69 14.94
CA ASN A 392 39.26 11.20 14.31
C ASN A 392 38.96 11.82 12.93
N LYS A 393 38.25 11.10 12.05
CA LYS A 393 37.96 11.53 10.67
C LYS A 393 36.80 12.52 10.55
N VAL A 394 35.71 12.33 11.28
CA VAL A 394 34.48 13.15 11.15
C VAL A 394 34.63 14.48 11.90
N LYS A 395 34.34 15.60 11.21
CA LYS A 395 34.38 16.96 11.80
C LYS A 395 32.99 17.51 12.10
N ALA A 396 31.99 17.13 11.30
CA ALA A 396 30.62 17.61 11.43
C ALA A 396 29.62 16.47 11.20
N VAL A 397 28.59 16.40 12.05
CA VAL A 397 27.41 15.56 11.85
C VAL A 397 26.18 16.46 11.83
N VAL A 398 25.43 16.48 10.74
CA VAL A 398 24.19 17.25 10.61
C VAL A 398 23.04 16.26 10.52
N GLN A 399 21.96 16.49 11.28
CA GLN A 399 20.77 15.63 11.21
C GLN A 399 19.51 16.49 11.13
N VAL A 400 18.71 16.29 10.08
CA VAL A 400 17.39 16.92 9.92
C VAL A 400 16.33 15.87 10.24
N CYS A 401 15.70 15.99 11.40
CA CYS A 401 14.81 14.95 11.93
C CYS A 401 13.35 15.13 11.49
N GLY A 402 12.62 14.01 11.45
CA GLY A 402 11.16 14.01 11.38
C GLY A 402 10.50 14.32 12.73
N ILE A 403 9.18 14.16 12.82
CA ILE A 403 8.37 14.49 14.02
C ILE A 403 8.50 13.40 15.12
N HIS A 404 8.87 12.17 14.76
CA HIS A 404 8.63 10.99 15.60
C HIS A 404 9.81 10.55 16.48
N THR A 405 11.06 10.68 16.00
CA THR A 405 12.25 10.15 16.71
C THR A 405 13.47 11.03 16.50
N ILE A 406 14.11 11.47 17.59
CA ILE A 406 15.45 12.08 17.54
C ILE A 406 16.52 11.03 17.93
N PRO A 407 17.52 10.80 17.06
CA PRO A 407 18.84 10.26 17.39
C PRO A 407 19.36 10.57 18.80
N SER A 408 19.87 9.55 19.50
CA SER A 408 20.30 9.64 20.91
C SER A 408 21.65 8.97 21.11
N ALA A 409 22.63 9.71 21.63
CA ALA A 409 23.91 9.15 22.04
C ALA A 409 23.73 8.08 23.15
N PRO A 410 24.37 6.90 23.03
CA PRO A 410 24.31 5.79 23.99
C PRO A 410 24.54 6.23 25.44
N LYS A 411 23.86 5.59 26.41
CA LYS A 411 23.91 6.01 27.83
C LYS A 411 25.27 5.81 28.49
N PHE A 412 26.01 4.77 28.09
CA PHE A 412 27.21 4.31 28.80
C PHE A 412 28.52 4.92 28.24
N GLN A 413 28.53 5.38 26.99
CA GLN A 413 29.70 6.02 26.38
C GLN A 413 29.77 7.53 26.73
N SER A 414 30.46 7.87 27.83
CA SER A 414 30.54 9.28 28.30
C SER A 414 31.37 10.21 27.39
N GLU A 415 32.30 9.65 26.61
CA GLU A 415 33.15 10.41 25.68
C GLU A 415 32.43 10.69 24.35
N LEU A 416 31.79 9.67 23.78
CA LEU A 416 30.90 9.79 22.61
C LEU A 416 29.87 10.89 22.81
N ARG A 417 29.22 10.98 23.99
CA ARG A 417 28.29 12.07 24.33
C ARG A 417 28.91 13.47 24.23
N LYS A 418 30.13 13.66 24.73
CA LYS A 418 30.86 14.95 24.68
C LYS A 418 31.26 15.29 23.24
N TRP A 419 31.81 14.32 22.52
CA TRP A 419 32.21 14.47 21.11
C TRP A 419 30.99 14.80 20.23
N TYR A 420 29.91 14.03 20.37
CA TYR A 420 28.69 14.20 19.62
C TYR A 420 28.05 15.57 19.88
N PHE A 421 27.92 15.99 21.14
CA PHE A 421 27.42 17.33 21.45
C PHE A 421 28.27 18.46 20.83
N ASN A 422 29.59 18.29 20.72
CA ASN A 422 30.45 19.32 20.14
C ASN A 422 30.35 19.39 18.60
N ASN A 423 30.30 18.24 17.94
CA ASN A 423 30.44 18.11 16.48
C ASN A 423 29.11 17.90 15.73
N SER A 424 28.00 17.64 16.44
CA SER A 424 26.67 17.53 15.83
C SER A 424 25.92 18.87 15.75
N MET A 425 25.01 18.96 14.78
CA MET A 425 23.86 19.87 14.77
C MET A 425 22.62 19.06 14.40
N VAL A 426 21.58 19.17 15.21
CA VAL A 426 20.32 18.44 15.01
C VAL A 426 19.19 19.45 14.84
N ILE A 427 18.46 19.37 13.75
CA ILE A 427 17.39 20.31 13.40
C ILE A 427 16.07 19.57 13.47
N ILE A 428 15.12 20.12 14.25
CA ILE A 428 13.78 19.56 14.43
C ILE A 428 12.69 20.48 13.85
N PRO A 429 11.55 19.94 13.40
CA PRO A 429 10.39 20.74 13.03
C PRO A 429 9.85 21.55 14.21
N LYS A 430 9.11 22.62 13.90
CA LYS A 430 8.45 23.49 14.88
C LYS A 430 7.62 22.71 15.91
N ASP A 431 6.80 21.75 15.46
CA ASP A 431 5.83 21.05 16.30
C ASP A 431 6.37 19.72 16.89
N HIS A 432 7.68 19.53 16.92
CA HIS A 432 8.30 18.32 17.49
C HIS A 432 8.04 18.21 19.01
N PRO A 433 7.64 17.04 19.55
CA PRO A 433 7.23 16.87 20.95
C PRO A 433 8.37 16.93 22.01
N ILE A 434 9.49 17.60 21.74
CA ILE A 434 10.64 17.68 22.68
C ILE A 434 10.90 19.13 23.11
N TYR A 435 10.84 19.36 24.42
CA TYR A 435 11.10 20.65 25.04
C TYR A 435 12.61 20.94 25.14
N LEU A 436 13.07 22.03 24.54
CA LEU A 436 14.51 22.33 24.35
C LEU A 436 15.24 22.92 25.56
N SER A 437 14.52 23.20 26.66
CA SER A 437 15.04 23.94 27.82
C SER A 437 15.99 23.15 28.74
N ASP A 438 16.08 21.82 28.61
CA ASP A 438 16.97 21.00 29.44
C ASP A 438 18.32 20.72 28.78
N SER A 439 19.38 21.18 29.44
CA SER A 439 20.78 20.89 29.08
C SER A 439 21.12 19.39 29.02
N GLN A 440 20.41 18.52 29.75
CA GLN A 440 20.63 17.07 29.69
C GLN A 440 20.06 16.45 28.40
N ILE A 441 18.94 16.98 27.89
CA ILE A 441 18.37 16.59 26.59
C ILE A 441 19.38 16.92 25.48
N GLN A 442 19.94 18.12 25.47
CA GLN A 442 20.94 18.52 24.46
C GLN A 442 22.22 17.65 24.56
N ARG A 443 22.74 17.36 25.76
CA ARG A 443 23.88 16.43 25.94
C ARG A 443 23.61 14.98 25.48
N LYS A 444 22.34 14.60 25.32
CA LYS A 444 21.92 13.28 24.79
C LYS A 444 21.68 13.31 23.28
N HIS A 445 21.15 14.41 22.76
CA HIS A 445 20.64 14.53 21.38
C HIS A 445 21.47 15.44 20.46
N GLY A 446 22.56 16.05 20.95
CA GLY A 446 23.39 16.96 20.17
C GLY A 446 22.99 18.44 20.34
N LYS A 447 23.53 19.32 19.49
CA LYS A 447 23.10 20.73 19.45
C LYS A 447 21.78 20.83 18.71
N VAL A 448 20.69 20.60 19.43
CA VAL A 448 19.32 20.63 18.89
C VAL A 448 18.87 22.08 18.65
N GLN A 449 18.34 22.36 17.46
CA GLN A 449 17.78 23.64 17.05
C GLN A 449 16.38 23.45 16.46
N GLN A 450 15.46 24.35 16.79
CA GLN A 450 14.08 24.32 16.28
C GLN A 450 13.99 25.11 14.97
N SER A 451 13.38 24.51 13.96
CA SER A 451 12.99 25.22 12.75
C SER A 451 11.68 25.98 12.95
N THR A 452 11.45 27.01 12.12
CA THR A 452 10.14 27.66 11.99
C THR A 452 9.16 26.85 11.14
N GLU A 453 9.65 25.88 10.37
CA GLU A 453 8.85 25.04 9.47
C GLU A 453 8.38 23.74 10.12
N GLU A 454 7.23 23.24 9.64
CA GLU A 454 6.52 22.08 10.19
C GLU A 454 6.78 20.82 9.35
N ARG A 455 7.04 20.97 8.03
CA ARG A 455 7.31 19.87 7.09
C ARG A 455 8.82 19.65 6.92
N VAL A 456 9.29 18.41 7.09
CA VAL A 456 10.72 18.03 7.08
C VAL A 456 11.46 18.50 5.82
N THR A 457 10.87 18.34 4.63
CA THR A 457 11.47 18.79 3.36
C THR A 457 11.65 20.31 3.29
N LYS A 458 10.71 21.08 3.87
CA LYS A 458 10.88 22.53 4.03
C LYS A 458 11.91 22.88 5.10
N VAL A 459 11.94 22.16 6.22
CA VAL A 459 12.95 22.33 7.28
C VAL A 459 14.35 22.22 6.68
N MET A 460 14.63 21.16 5.89
CA MET A 460 15.92 20.99 5.23
C MET A 460 16.28 22.16 4.31
N ARG A 461 15.34 22.60 3.46
CA ARG A 461 15.55 23.72 2.52
C ARG A 461 15.78 25.06 3.22
N THR A 462 14.97 25.38 4.22
CA THR A 462 15.05 26.66 4.97
C THR A 462 16.30 26.69 5.87
N SER A 463 16.74 25.55 6.41
CA SER A 463 17.95 25.44 7.21
C SER A 463 19.25 25.25 6.40
N LEU A 464 19.18 25.10 5.07
CA LEU A 464 20.37 24.83 4.23
C LEU A 464 21.51 25.87 4.39
N PRO A 465 21.26 27.19 4.48
CA PRO A 465 22.35 28.16 4.69
C PRO A 465 23.05 27.99 6.05
N LEU A 466 22.29 27.66 7.10
CA LEU A 466 22.82 27.37 8.45
C LEU A 466 23.67 26.08 8.43
N ILE A 467 23.22 25.06 7.70
CA ILE A 467 23.96 23.80 7.49
C ILE A 467 25.28 24.07 6.76
N GLN A 468 25.25 24.84 5.68
CA GLN A 468 26.44 25.24 4.93
C GLN A 468 27.44 26.01 5.79
N GLN A 469 26.97 26.97 6.61
CA GLN A 469 27.83 27.69 7.55
C GLN A 469 28.45 26.74 8.59
N PHE A 470 27.63 25.92 9.27
CA PHE A 470 28.08 24.99 10.31
C PHE A 470 29.17 24.01 9.83
N ILE A 471 29.11 23.60 8.56
CA ILE A 471 30.10 22.76 7.90
C ILE A 471 31.35 23.58 7.52
N THR A 472 31.17 24.77 6.93
CA THR A 472 32.29 25.63 6.50
C THR A 472 33.16 26.07 7.69
N ASP A 473 32.57 26.29 8.86
CA ASP A 473 33.28 26.61 10.10
C ASP A 473 34.13 25.45 10.67
N ARG A 474 34.08 24.25 10.07
CA ARG A 474 34.70 23.00 10.57
C ARG A 474 35.57 22.23 9.58
N VAL A 475 35.56 22.63 8.31
CA VAL A 475 36.25 21.97 7.20
C VAL A 475 37.29 22.93 6.65
N THR A 476 38.51 22.46 6.37
CA THR A 476 39.58 23.34 5.89
C THR A 476 39.24 23.90 4.50
N PRO A 477 39.20 25.22 4.30
CA PRO A 477 38.92 25.82 3.00
C PRO A 477 39.84 25.32 1.89
N ARG A 478 39.25 24.93 0.75
CA ARG A 478 39.95 24.32 -0.40
C ARG A 478 41.14 25.15 -0.91
N SER A 479 41.10 26.47 -0.76
CA SER A 479 42.21 27.38 -1.08
C SER A 479 43.49 27.07 -0.28
N LEU A 480 43.36 26.87 1.05
CA LEU A 480 44.50 26.62 1.94
C LEU A 480 45.14 25.24 1.69
N LEU A 481 44.33 24.24 1.32
CA LEU A 481 44.82 22.92 0.93
C LEU A 481 45.69 22.98 -0.35
N ILE A 482 45.32 23.84 -1.31
CA ILE A 482 46.07 24.03 -2.56
C ILE A 482 47.38 24.78 -2.33
N GLU A 483 47.41 25.80 -1.44
CA GLU A 483 48.66 26.49 -1.11
C GLU A 483 49.67 25.61 -0.36
N GLY A 484 49.19 24.71 0.49
CA GLY A 484 50.04 23.77 1.24
C GLY A 484 50.89 22.86 0.36
N THR A 485 50.34 22.38 -0.77
CA THR A 485 51.05 21.46 -1.68
C THR A 485 52.19 22.11 -2.45
N ARG A 486 52.14 23.44 -2.70
CA ARG A 486 53.20 24.17 -3.43
C ARG A 486 54.51 24.35 -2.66
N LYS A 487 54.58 24.03 -1.36
CA LYS A 487 55.78 24.20 -0.51
C LYS A 487 56.71 22.98 -0.43
N ARG A 488 56.43 21.88 -1.15
CA ARG A 488 57.34 20.73 -1.21
C ARG A 488 58.33 20.91 -2.38
N ALA A 489 59.54 21.35 -2.07
CA ALA A 489 60.58 21.63 -3.07
C ALA A 489 60.96 20.37 -3.87
N VAL A 490 61.03 20.52 -5.21
CA VAL A 490 61.49 19.47 -6.13
C VAL A 490 63.03 19.40 -6.08
N PRO A 491 63.65 18.23 -5.83
CA PRO A 491 65.10 18.08 -5.96
C PRO A 491 65.53 18.30 -7.42
N ALA A 492 66.66 18.99 -7.64
CA ALA A 492 67.18 19.20 -8.98
C ALA A 492 67.51 17.85 -9.67
N PRO A 493 67.23 17.69 -10.98
CA PRO A 493 67.50 16.45 -11.69
C PRO A 493 69.00 16.16 -11.78
N ALA A 494 69.37 14.89 -11.61
CA ALA A 494 70.75 14.42 -11.76
C ALA A 494 71.21 14.49 -13.24
N PRO A 495 72.51 14.74 -13.50
CA PRO A 495 73.04 14.77 -14.86
C PRO A 495 72.98 13.40 -15.55
N ALA A 496 72.73 13.39 -16.86
CA ALA A 496 72.59 12.18 -17.65
C ALA A 496 73.92 11.39 -17.79
N PRO A 497 73.88 10.04 -17.85
CA PRO A 497 75.08 9.22 -18.01
C PRO A 497 75.67 9.30 -19.42
N VAL A 498 77.00 9.21 -19.50
CA VAL A 498 77.77 9.19 -20.76
C VAL A 498 77.69 7.77 -21.39
N PRO A 499 77.44 7.64 -22.71
CA PRO A 499 77.41 6.33 -23.36
C PRO A 499 78.79 5.67 -23.47
N ALA A 500 78.84 4.36 -23.25
CA ALA A 500 80.03 3.53 -23.42
C ALA A 500 80.30 3.21 -24.92
N PRO A 501 81.55 2.93 -25.33
CA PRO A 501 81.92 2.79 -26.73
C PRO A 501 81.43 1.49 -27.38
N THR A 502 81.29 1.55 -28.71
CA THR A 502 80.87 0.44 -29.58
C THR A 502 81.91 -0.67 -29.68
N SER A 503 81.44 -1.91 -29.87
CA SER A 503 82.22 -3.03 -30.39
C SER A 503 81.71 -3.41 -31.79
N ALA A 504 82.63 -3.73 -32.69
CA ALA A 504 82.33 -4.10 -34.07
C ALA A 504 82.65 -5.59 -34.31
N PRO A 505 81.85 -6.31 -35.12
CA PRO A 505 82.15 -7.68 -35.52
C PRO A 505 83.13 -7.71 -36.71
N VAL A 506 84.07 -8.66 -36.66
CA VAL A 506 85.00 -9.03 -37.75
C VAL A 506 85.37 -10.51 -37.57
N PRO A 507 85.56 -11.32 -38.64
CA PRO A 507 85.25 -11.10 -40.05
C PRO A 507 83.98 -11.83 -40.52
#